data_AF-A0A565C510-F1
#
_entry.id   AF-A0A565C510-F1
#
_cell.length_a   1.000
_cell.length_b   1.000
_cell.length_c   1.000
_cell.angle_alpha   90.00
_cell.angle_beta   90.00
_cell.angle_gamma   90.00
#
_symmetry.space_group_name_H-M   'P 1'
#
loop_
_entity.id
_entity.type
_entity.pdbx_description
1 polymer ?
#
loop_
_entity_poly.entity_id
_entity_poly.type
_entity_poly.pdbx_seq_one_letter_code
_entity_poly.pdbx_strand_id
1 'polypeptide(L)'
;MDISVCKGGMGQLDYMIVVFTNGGSSQRRDRHGSFGTFLEKLANRRREIYAFCVKTIFGSDFIDYMIVIFTNEDTLVDNNETMKDYLEGSPHFKENLTACDNRMVLFDDRPKTGQKKKAKRVQKLLNLVEKVVRKNNKKPFMETKATEKD
;
A
#
# COMPACT_ATOMS: atom_id res chain seq x y z
N MET A 1 17.24 4.49 -3.48
CA MET A 1 15.83 4.10 -3.68
C MET A 1 15.33 3.75 -2.30
N ASP A 2 14.42 4.57 -1.79
CA ASP A 2 13.93 4.46 -0.43
C ASP A 2 12.57 3.77 -0.43
N ILE A 3 12.23 3.20 0.72
CA ILE A 3 10.95 2.54 0.93
C ILE A 3 10.13 3.43 1.86
N SER A 4 9.03 3.94 1.35
CA SER A 4 8.01 4.61 2.15
C SER A 4 6.93 3.60 2.50
N VAL A 5 6.69 3.40 3.80
CA VAL A 5 5.67 2.48 4.33
C VAL A 5 4.63 3.28 5.10
N CYS A 6 3.36 3.03 4.81
CA CYS A 6 2.25 3.72 5.44
C CYS A 6 1.28 2.70 5.99
N LYS A 7 1.00 2.76 7.29
CA LYS A 7 0.04 1.85 7.92
C LYS A 7 -1.33 2.51 7.96
N GLY A 8 -2.36 1.70 7.78
CA GLY A 8 -3.75 2.11 7.95
C GLY A 8 -4.57 0.92 8.45
N GLY A 9 -5.70 1.22 9.05
CA GLY A 9 -6.68 0.23 9.49
C GLY A 9 -7.97 0.34 8.67
N MET A 10 -8.56 -0.80 8.34
CA MET A 10 -9.86 -0.89 7.71
C MET A 10 -10.70 -1.93 8.44
N GLY A 11 -11.74 -1.48 9.14
CA GLY A 11 -12.57 -2.37 9.95
C GLY A 11 -11.72 -3.18 10.92
N GLN A 12 -11.64 -4.48 10.66
CA GLN A 12 -10.91 -5.47 11.47
C GLN A 12 -9.54 -5.85 10.91
N LEU A 13 -9.15 -5.33 9.74
CA LEU A 13 -7.87 -5.59 9.09
C LEU A 13 -6.94 -4.40 9.16
N ASP A 14 -5.66 -4.68 9.36
CA ASP A 14 -4.59 -3.72 9.15
C ASP A 14 -4.00 -3.88 7.76
N TYR A 15 -3.58 -2.78 7.15
CA TYR A 15 -2.85 -2.78 5.90
C TYR A 15 -1.64 -1.85 5.93
N MET A 16 -0.60 -2.23 5.19
CA MET A 16 0.57 -1.41 4.92
C MET A 16 0.66 -1.14 3.43
N ILE A 17 0.90 0.11 3.07
CA ILE A 17 1.16 0.52 1.70
C ILE A 17 2.64 0.74 1.57
N VAL A 18 3.24 0.04 0.60
CA VAL A 18 4.65 0.14 0.29
C VAL A 18 4.80 0.89 -1.03
N VAL A 19 5.59 1.96 -1.01
CA VAL A 19 5.92 2.77 -2.18
C VAL A 19 7.43 2.93 -2.26
N PHE A 20 7.99 2.70 -3.44
CA PHE A 20 9.41 2.93 -3.69
C PHE A 20 9.63 4.34 -4.21
N THR A 21 10.30 5.16 -3.40
CA THR A 21 10.54 6.58 -3.67
C THR A 21 12.02 6.82 -3.95
N ASN A 22 12.35 7.96 -4.55
CA ASN A 22 13.74 8.34 -4.65
C ASN A 22 14.21 8.77 -3.25
N GLY A 23 15.44 8.38 -2.90
CA GLY A 23 16.00 8.72 -1.61
C GLY A 23 16.42 10.18 -1.56
N GLY A 24 15.42 11.07 -1.46
CA GLY A 24 15.64 12.38 -0.90
C GLY A 24 15.93 12.17 0.57
N SER A 25 17.21 12.14 0.89
CA SER A 25 17.77 12.08 2.23
C SER A 25 16.89 12.84 3.24
N SER A 26 16.64 12.17 4.36
CA SER A 26 16.76 12.75 5.70
C SER A 26 17.15 14.24 5.68
N GLN A 27 16.24 15.13 6.08
CA GLN A 27 16.35 16.60 6.19
C GLN A 27 15.92 17.46 4.99
N ARG A 28 14.63 17.44 4.65
CA ARG A 28 13.88 18.71 4.63
C ARG A 28 12.66 18.50 5.52
N ARG A 29 12.70 19.08 6.73
CA ARG A 29 11.54 19.23 7.60
C ARG A 29 10.80 20.47 7.13
N ASP A 30 10.00 20.33 6.10
CA ASP A 30 8.92 21.27 5.80
C ASP A 30 7.74 21.00 6.74
N ARG A 31 6.82 21.97 6.84
CA ARG A 31 5.75 22.04 7.87
C ARG A 31 4.82 20.82 7.95
N HIS A 32 4.92 19.85 7.04
CA HIS A 32 4.04 18.68 6.92
C HIS A 32 4.61 17.34 7.45
N GLY A 33 5.94 17.19 7.61
CA GLY A 33 6.61 15.92 7.96
C GLY A 33 7.15 15.16 6.73
N SER A 34 7.73 13.96 6.92
CA SER A 34 8.24 13.16 5.78
C SER A 34 7.11 12.69 4.85
N PHE A 35 7.42 12.34 3.60
CA PHE A 35 6.47 11.74 2.64
C PHE A 35 5.67 10.57 3.24
N GLY A 36 6.36 9.69 3.99
CA GLY A 36 5.72 8.60 4.74
C GLY A 36 4.74 9.10 5.81
N THR A 37 5.09 10.15 6.55
CA THR A 37 4.19 10.77 7.55
C THR A 37 2.96 11.39 6.89
N PHE A 38 3.12 11.97 5.70
CA PHE A 38 2.02 12.58 4.95
C PHE A 38 1.06 11.52 4.40
N LEU A 39 1.59 10.45 3.81
CA LEU A 39 0.80 9.31 3.37
C LEU A 39 0.07 8.61 4.52
N GLU A 40 0.72 8.47 5.68
CA GLU A 40 0.08 7.93 6.89
C GLU A 40 -1.08 8.82 7.36
N LYS A 41 -0.89 10.14 7.39
CA LYS A 41 -1.99 11.08 7.65
C LYS A 41 -3.14 10.94 6.64
N LEU A 42 -2.84 10.67 5.38
CA LEU A 42 -3.87 10.46 4.34
C LEU A 42 -4.61 9.14 4.51
N ALA A 43 -3.89 8.05 4.78
CA ALA A 43 -4.47 6.75 5.07
C ALA A 43 -5.43 6.80 6.26
N ASN A 44 -5.08 7.59 7.28
CA ASN A 44 -5.88 7.72 8.49
C ASN A 44 -7.05 8.73 8.38
N ARG A 45 -7.08 9.61 7.36
CA ARG A 45 -8.10 10.68 7.27
C ARG A 45 -9.47 10.18 6.83
N ARG A 46 -9.59 9.14 5.98
CA ARG A 46 -10.88 8.57 5.52
C ARG A 46 -10.73 7.10 5.11
N ARG A 47 -11.52 6.21 5.70
CA ARG A 47 -11.44 4.74 5.49
C ARG A 47 -11.85 4.26 4.09
N GLU A 48 -12.55 5.07 3.30
CA GLU A 48 -13.25 4.58 2.09
C GLU A 48 -12.77 5.19 0.77
N ILE A 49 -12.03 6.31 0.79
CA ILE A 49 -11.69 7.06 -0.44
C ILE A 49 -10.18 7.13 -0.71
N TYR A 50 -9.41 6.19 -0.16
CA TYR A 50 -7.95 6.28 -0.18
C TYR A 50 -7.37 6.38 -1.59
N ALA A 51 -7.73 5.50 -2.54
CA ALA A 51 -7.16 5.61 -3.89
C ALA A 51 -7.63 6.88 -4.61
N PHE A 52 -8.83 7.39 -4.32
CA PHE A 52 -9.28 8.68 -4.83
C PHE A 52 -8.40 9.82 -4.28
N CYS A 53 -8.24 9.92 -2.95
CA CYS A 53 -7.39 10.95 -2.32
C CYS A 53 -5.97 10.91 -2.84
N VAL A 54 -5.41 9.71 -2.97
CA VAL A 54 -4.03 9.51 -3.41
C VAL A 54 -3.86 9.88 -4.88
N LYS A 55 -4.81 9.51 -5.76
CA LYS A 55 -4.83 9.97 -7.16
C LYS A 55 -4.95 11.48 -7.26
N THR A 56 -5.79 12.11 -6.43
CA THR A 56 -5.98 13.56 -6.43
C THR A 56 -4.73 14.30 -5.96
N ILE A 57 -4.00 13.77 -4.99
CA ILE A 57 -2.86 14.44 -4.36
C ILE A 57 -1.55 14.16 -5.11
N PHE A 58 -1.33 12.92 -5.56
CA PHE A 58 -0.06 12.48 -6.14
C PHE A 58 -0.15 12.15 -7.64
N GLY A 59 -1.33 12.32 -8.25
CA GLY A 59 -1.60 11.94 -9.62
C GLY A 59 -2.01 10.48 -9.79
N SER A 60 -2.62 10.17 -10.93
CA SER A 60 -3.04 8.82 -11.32
C SER A 60 -1.91 7.80 -11.27
N ASP A 61 -0.71 8.27 -11.60
CA ASP A 61 0.47 7.43 -11.79
C ASP A 61 0.98 6.87 -10.47
N PHE A 62 0.67 7.50 -9.33
CA PHE A 62 1.06 6.99 -8.01
C PHE A 62 0.56 5.58 -7.74
N ILE A 63 -0.64 5.24 -8.23
CA ILE A 63 -1.24 3.93 -8.03
C ILE A 63 -0.34 2.83 -8.60
N ASP A 64 0.41 3.11 -9.67
CA ASP A 64 1.32 2.16 -10.32
C ASP A 64 2.56 1.81 -9.50
N TYR A 65 2.82 2.56 -8.43
CA TYR A 65 3.93 2.34 -7.50
C TYR A 65 3.50 1.63 -6.21
N MET A 66 2.19 1.49 -5.98
CA MET A 66 1.67 0.93 -4.73
C MET A 66 1.67 -0.60 -4.71
N ILE A 67 2.02 -1.14 -3.54
CA ILE A 67 1.75 -2.52 -3.13
C ILE A 67 0.99 -2.46 -1.80
N VAL A 68 -0.09 -3.23 -1.69
CA VAL A 68 -0.89 -3.33 -0.46
C VAL A 68 -0.54 -4.62 0.28
N ILE A 69 -0.09 -4.51 1.51
CA ILE A 69 0.20 -5.64 2.39
C ILE A 69 -0.90 -5.67 3.44
N PHE A 70 -1.71 -6.73 3.46
CA PHE A 70 -2.62 -6.96 4.58
C PHE A 70 -1.87 -7.67 5.69
N THR A 71 -2.06 -7.22 6.92
CA THR A 71 -1.62 -7.89 8.12
C THR A 71 -2.83 -8.31 8.95
N ASN A 72 -2.60 -9.13 9.97
CA ASN A 72 -3.68 -9.59 10.85
C ASN A 72 -4.78 -10.38 10.11
N GLU A 73 -4.38 -11.21 9.12
CA GLU A 73 -5.29 -12.12 8.38
C GLU A 73 -6.12 -13.03 9.31
N ASP A 74 -5.64 -13.25 10.53
CA ASP A 74 -6.31 -14.04 11.57
C ASP A 74 -7.69 -13.50 11.93
N THR A 75 -7.87 -12.18 11.91
CA THR A 75 -9.17 -11.59 12.24
C THR A 75 -10.24 -11.97 11.22
N LEU A 76 -9.85 -12.29 9.98
CA LEU A 76 -10.76 -12.90 9.01
C LEU A 76 -11.10 -14.34 9.39
N VAL A 77 -10.10 -15.12 9.81
CA VAL A 77 -10.27 -16.53 10.20
C VAL A 77 -11.19 -16.66 11.43
N ASP A 78 -11.01 -15.80 12.43
CA ASP A 78 -11.83 -15.78 13.65
C ASP A 78 -13.30 -15.48 13.34
N ASN A 79 -13.55 -14.70 12.28
CA ASN A 79 -14.89 -14.38 11.79
C ASN A 79 -15.41 -15.36 10.73
N ASN A 80 -14.65 -16.43 10.43
CA ASN A 80 -14.95 -17.40 9.38
C ASN A 80 -15.15 -16.76 7.99
N GLU A 81 -14.42 -15.67 7.74
CA GLU A 81 -14.41 -14.90 6.49
C GLU A 81 -13.13 -15.17 5.69
N THR A 82 -13.23 -15.17 4.37
CA THR A 82 -12.05 -15.10 3.50
C THR A 82 -11.74 -13.65 3.14
N MET A 83 -10.51 -13.38 2.66
CA MET A 83 -10.18 -12.06 2.10
C MET A 83 -11.13 -11.69 0.94
N LYS A 84 -11.63 -12.66 0.19
CA LYS A 84 -12.59 -12.41 -0.88
C LYS A 84 -13.91 -11.88 -0.30
N ASP A 85 -14.43 -12.55 0.73
CA ASP A 85 -15.70 -12.17 1.38
C ASP A 85 -15.59 -10.76 1.99
N TYR A 86 -14.46 -10.48 2.65
CA TYR A 86 -14.16 -9.16 3.20
C TYR A 86 -14.17 -8.06 2.12
N LEU A 87 -13.58 -8.32 0.95
CA LEU A 87 -13.58 -7.36 -0.17
C LEU A 87 -14.95 -7.21 -0.83
N GLU A 88 -15.80 -8.23 -0.79
CA GLU A 88 -17.19 -8.13 -1.26
C GLU A 88 -18.03 -7.23 -0.35
N GLY A 89 -17.77 -7.23 0.96
CA GLY A 89 -18.35 -6.28 1.92
C GLY A 89 -17.79 -4.85 1.83
N SER A 90 -16.70 -4.64 1.07
CA SER A 90 -15.99 -3.36 0.97
C SER A 90 -15.78 -2.93 -0.50
N PRO A 91 -16.85 -2.59 -1.26
CA PRO A 91 -16.78 -2.34 -2.70
C PRO A 91 -15.81 -1.23 -3.09
N HIS A 92 -15.80 -0.10 -2.37
CA HIS A 92 -14.84 0.99 -2.61
C HIS A 92 -13.39 0.53 -2.49
N PHE A 93 -13.11 -0.37 -1.55
CA PHE A 93 -11.77 -0.88 -1.36
C PHE A 93 -11.37 -1.92 -2.41
N LYS A 94 -12.32 -2.76 -2.83
CA LYS A 94 -12.17 -3.66 -3.98
C LYS A 94 -11.86 -2.88 -5.25
N GLU A 95 -12.54 -1.76 -5.49
CA GLU A 95 -12.25 -0.84 -6.60
C GLU A 95 -10.83 -0.23 -6.48
N ASN A 96 -10.46 0.22 -5.28
CA ASN A 96 -9.11 0.75 -5.02
C ASN A 96 -8.01 -0.28 -5.29
N LEU A 97 -8.20 -1.53 -4.86
CA LEU A 97 -7.29 -2.64 -5.16
C LEU A 97 -7.24 -2.99 -6.64
N THR A 98 -8.39 -2.93 -7.32
CA THR A 98 -8.49 -3.17 -8.77
C THR A 98 -7.72 -2.10 -9.54
N ALA A 99 -7.84 -0.82 -9.15
CA ALA A 99 -7.03 0.26 -9.70
C ALA A 99 -5.53 0.04 -9.44
N CYS A 100 -5.18 -0.57 -8.31
CA CYS A 100 -3.83 -1.01 -7.96
C CYS A 100 -3.42 -2.34 -8.62
N ASP A 101 -4.11 -2.79 -9.68
CA ASP A 101 -3.81 -4.02 -10.42
C ASP A 101 -3.70 -5.26 -9.50
N ASN A 102 -4.50 -5.26 -8.44
CA ASN A 102 -4.54 -6.29 -7.41
C ASN A 102 -3.16 -6.64 -6.84
N ARG A 103 -2.24 -5.66 -6.77
CA ARG A 103 -0.91 -5.80 -6.17
C ARG A 103 -1.03 -5.90 -4.66
N MET A 104 -1.45 -7.07 -4.18
CA MET A 104 -1.62 -7.35 -2.76
C MET A 104 -0.97 -8.65 -2.29
N VAL A 105 -0.57 -8.67 -1.02
CA VAL A 105 -0.10 -9.85 -0.30
C VAL A 105 -0.66 -9.87 1.11
N LEU A 106 -1.00 -11.06 1.59
CA LEU A 106 -1.47 -11.31 2.95
C LEU A 106 -0.30 -11.81 3.78
N PHE A 107 -0.04 -11.13 4.89
CA PHE A 107 0.87 -11.54 5.94
C PHE A 107 0.05 -11.89 7.18
N ASP A 108 0.39 -13.02 7.77
CA ASP A 108 -0.15 -13.48 9.04
C ASP A 108 1.05 -13.57 9.98
N ASP A 109 0.92 -12.84 11.08
CA ASP A 109 1.96 -12.64 12.07
C ASP A 109 1.98 -13.74 13.14
N ARG A 110 1.18 -14.83 12.98
CA ARG A 110 1.17 -15.96 13.92
C ARG A 110 2.58 -16.53 14.09
N PRO A 111 3.00 -16.75 15.35
CA PRO A 111 4.26 -17.41 15.65
C PRO A 111 4.36 -18.80 15.01
N LYS A 112 3.21 -19.48 14.86
CA LYS A 112 3.09 -20.84 14.31
C LYS A 112 3.12 -20.90 12.78
N THR A 113 3.20 -19.77 12.08
CA THR A 113 3.32 -19.79 10.62
C THR A 113 4.66 -20.41 10.23
N GLY A 114 4.62 -21.66 9.75
CA GLY A 114 5.81 -22.42 9.37
C GLY A 114 6.69 -21.66 8.36
N GLN A 115 8.01 -21.84 8.48
CA GLN A 115 9.03 -21.09 7.72
C GLN A 115 8.79 -21.13 6.20
N LYS A 116 8.31 -22.27 5.66
CA LYS A 116 7.94 -22.42 4.23
C LYS A 116 6.81 -21.47 3.80
N LYS A 117 5.78 -21.27 4.64
CA LYS A 117 4.68 -20.33 4.36
C LYS A 117 5.17 -18.88 4.38
N LYS A 118 6.04 -18.53 5.33
CA LYS A 118 6.68 -17.20 5.39
C LYS A 118 7.52 -16.94 4.14
N ALA A 119 8.38 -17.89 3.75
CA ALA A 119 9.19 -17.77 2.53
C ALA A 119 8.33 -17.56 1.27
N LYS A 120 7.23 -18.31 1.12
CA LYS A 120 6.31 -18.15 -0.01
C LYS A 120 5.68 -16.76 -0.07
N ARG A 121 5.31 -16.16 1.07
CA ARG A 121 4.75 -14.80 1.14
C ARG A 121 5.79 -13.74 0.82
N VAL A 122 7.00 -13.87 1.36
CA VAL A 122 8.13 -12.97 1.03
C VAL A 122 8.44 -13.05 -0.47
N GLN A 123 8.48 -14.25 -1.04
CA GLN A 123 8.67 -14.41 -2.49
C GLN A 123 7.55 -13.74 -3.30
N LYS A 124 6.29 -13.86 -2.85
CA LYS A 124 5.16 -13.17 -3.50
C LYS A 124 5.33 -11.66 -3.44
N LEU A 125 5.76 -11.10 -2.31
CA LEU A 125 6.05 -9.68 -2.18
C LEU A 125 7.17 -9.26 -3.14
N LEU A 126 8.29 -9.99 -3.19
CA LEU A 126 9.40 -9.71 -4.11
C LEU A 126 8.95 -9.71 -5.58
N ASN A 127 8.10 -10.65 -5.98
CA ASN A 127 7.55 -10.67 -7.34
C ASN A 127 6.67 -9.44 -7.64
N LEU A 128 5.92 -8.95 -6.65
CA LEU A 128 5.14 -7.70 -6.80
C LEU A 128 6.05 -6.48 -6.91
N VAL A 129 7.14 -6.44 -6.14
CA VAL A 129 8.16 -5.38 -6.24
C VAL A 129 8.76 -5.37 -7.64
N GLU A 130 9.16 -6.52 -8.18
CA GLU A 130 9.70 -6.62 -9.53
C GLU A 130 8.67 -6.15 -10.59
N LYS A 131 7.39 -6.52 -10.42
CA LYS A 131 6.30 -6.06 -11.30
C LYS A 131 6.18 -4.52 -11.29
N VAL A 132 6.23 -3.90 -10.11
CA VAL A 132 6.20 -2.43 -9.97
C VAL A 132 7.43 -1.79 -10.61
N VAL A 133 8.63 -2.31 -10.33
CA VAL A 133 9.89 -1.80 -10.89
C VAL A 133 9.88 -1.88 -12.41
N ARG A 134 9.45 -3.01 -12.99
CA ARG A 134 9.36 -3.19 -14.45
C ARG A 134 8.32 -2.27 -15.07
N LYS A 135 7.13 -2.16 -14.46
CA LYS A 135 6.05 -1.28 -14.95
C LYS A 135 6.49 0.18 -15.02
N ASN A 136 7.27 0.62 -14.03
CA ASN A 136 7.72 2.01 -13.91
C ASN A 136 9.13 2.25 -14.50
N ASN A 137 9.60 1.40 -15.41
CA ASN A 137 10.90 1.56 -16.10
C ASN A 137 12.09 1.73 -15.14
N LYS A 138 12.04 1.03 -13.98
CA LYS A 138 13.03 1.13 -12.90
C LYS A 138 13.18 2.53 -12.29
N LYS A 139 12.27 3.45 -12.60
CA LYS A 139 12.23 4.77 -12.00
C LYS A 139 11.45 4.70 -10.68
N PRO A 140 11.95 5.29 -9.58
CA PRO A 140 11.18 5.43 -8.36
C PRO A 140 10.07 6.47 -8.54
N PHE A 141 9.07 6.44 -7.66
CA PHE A 141 8.08 7.50 -7.59
C PHE A 141 8.77 8.82 -7.22
N MET A 142 8.44 9.88 -7.94
CA MET A 142 8.89 11.25 -7.69
C MET A 142 7.64 12.11 -7.45
N GLU A 143 7.57 12.77 -6.29
CA GLU A 143 6.53 13.76 -5.99
C GLU A 143 6.79 15.04 -6.81
N THR A 144 6.54 14.94 -8.10
CA THR A 144 6.63 16.06 -9.04
C THR A 144 5.48 15.91 -9.99
N LYS A 145 4.30 16.43 -9.59
CA LYS A 145 3.29 17.14 -10.42
C LYS A 145 2.13 17.65 -9.53
N ALA A 146 2.43 18.51 -8.55
CA ALA A 146 1.37 19.29 -7.88
C ALA A 146 1.38 20.77 -8.29
N THR A 147 2.36 21.21 -9.07
CA THR A 147 2.47 22.59 -9.56
C THR A 147 2.87 22.58 -11.02
N GLU A 148 1.90 22.32 -11.90
CA GLU A 148 1.89 22.74 -13.31
C GLU A 148 0.64 22.14 -13.95
N LYS A 149 -0.48 22.82 -13.72
CA LYS A 149 -1.61 22.85 -14.66
C LYS A 149 -2.29 24.19 -14.45
N ASP A 150 -1.90 25.12 -15.31
CA ASP A 150 -2.56 26.32 -15.83
C ASP A 150 -3.73 26.91 -15.02
#